data_AF-A0A183AMS9-F1
#
_entry.id   AF-A0A183AMS9-F1
#
_cell.length_a   1.000
_cell.length_b   1.000
_cell.length_c   1.000
_cell.angle_alpha   90.00
_cell.angle_beta   90.00
_cell.angle_gamma   90.00
#
_symmetry.space_group_name_H-M   'P 1'
#
loop_
_entity.id
_entity.type
_entity.pdbx_description
1 polymer ?
#
loop_
_entity_poly.entity_id
_entity_poly.type
_entity_poly.pdbx_seq_one_letter_code
_entity_poly.pdbx_strand_id
1 'polypeptide(L)'
;MHESLKLFESICNSQWFLETSIILFLNKKDLFMEKIKVSPLTICFPEYNGSQTFEETSAYIQSKFEELNRRKSTKTIYTHFTCATDTNNIQVVFDAVIDVIIKSNLKDCGLF
;
A
#
# COMPACT_ATOMS: atom_id res chain seq x y z
N MET A 1 -1.72 11.00 8.07
CA MET A 1 -2.04 9.56 8.06
C MET A 1 -3.53 9.29 8.13
N HIS A 2 -4.24 9.72 9.18
CA HIS A 2 -5.69 9.48 9.30
C HIS A 2 -6.51 9.93 8.08
N GLU A 3 -6.22 11.11 7.51
CA GLU A 3 -6.88 11.58 6.28
C GLU A 3 -6.60 10.66 5.09
N SER A 4 -5.35 10.23 4.93
CA SER A 4 -4.95 9.30 3.86
C SER A 4 -5.67 7.94 3.99
N LEU A 5 -5.84 7.43 5.21
CA LEU A 5 -6.60 6.21 5.48
C LEU A 5 -8.07 6.38 5.11
N LYS A 6 -8.71 7.49 5.53
CA LYS A 6 -10.12 7.78 5.18
C LYS A 6 -10.33 7.91 3.67
N LEU A 7 -9.43 8.63 2.99
CA LEU A 7 -9.47 8.78 1.55
C LEU A 7 -9.32 7.42 0.87
N PHE A 8 -8.33 6.62 1.30
CA PHE A 8 -8.12 5.29 0.76
C PHE A 8 -9.33 4.39 0.97
N GLU A 9 -9.96 4.39 2.15
CA GLU A 9 -11.17 3.61 2.43
C GLU A 9 -12.29 3.97 1.45
N SER A 10 -12.49 5.27 1.18
CA SER A 10 -13.52 5.75 0.26
C SER A 10 -13.28 5.30 -1.19
N ILE A 11 -12.03 5.31 -1.65
CA ILE A 11 -11.65 4.88 -3.01
C ILE A 11 -11.72 3.36 -3.11
N CYS A 12 -11.09 2.66 -2.17
CA CYS A 12 -10.97 1.21 -2.17
C CYS A 12 -12.33 0.51 -2.14
N ASN A 13 -13.32 1.10 -1.45
CA ASN A 13 -14.65 0.53 -1.31
C ASN A 13 -15.71 1.23 -2.19
N SER A 14 -15.30 2.13 -3.08
CA SER A 14 -16.20 2.81 -4.03
C SER A 14 -16.87 1.80 -4.97
N GLN A 15 -18.17 1.95 -5.18
CA GLN A 15 -18.95 1.16 -6.14
C GLN A 15 -18.44 1.26 -7.59
N TRP A 16 -17.68 2.30 -7.90
CA TRP A 16 -17.11 2.52 -9.22
C TRP A 16 -15.83 1.72 -9.47
N PHE A 17 -15.19 1.22 -8.40
CA PHE A 17 -13.89 0.53 -8.46
C PHE A 17 -13.96 -0.90 -7.95
N LEU A 18 -15.13 -1.55 -7.99
CA LEU A 18 -15.34 -2.85 -7.31
C LEU A 18 -14.40 -3.97 -7.76
N GLU A 19 -14.15 -4.05 -9.07
CA GLU A 19 -13.30 -5.05 -9.71
C GLU A 19 -11.93 -4.48 -10.13
N THR A 20 -11.64 -3.24 -9.72
CA THR A 20 -10.38 -2.58 -10.05
C THR A 20 -9.32 -2.95 -9.01
N SER A 21 -8.21 -3.51 -9.50
CA SER A 21 -6.99 -3.69 -8.70
C SER A 21 -6.39 -2.35 -8.30
N ILE A 22 -5.79 -2.27 -7.11
CA ILE A 22 -5.23 -1.03 -6.58
C ILE A 22 -3.73 -1.20 -6.39
N ILE A 23 -2.96 -0.23 -6.90
CA ILE A 23 -1.54 -0.09 -6.59
C ILE A 23 -1.42 1.00 -5.52
N LEU A 24 -0.90 0.65 -4.34
CA LEU A 24 -0.73 1.56 -3.21
C LEU A 24 0.75 1.94 -3.06
N PHE A 25 1.04 3.24 -3.18
CA PHE A 25 2.39 3.75 -2.91
C PHE A 25 2.47 4.42 -1.55
N LEU A 26 3.24 3.80 -0.66
CA LEU A 26 3.68 4.36 0.61
C LEU A 26 4.97 5.15 0.36
N ASN A 27 4.80 6.38 -0.10
CA ASN A 27 5.89 7.26 -0.49
C ASN A 27 6.59 7.91 0.72
N LYS A 28 7.77 8.52 0.48
CA LYS A 28 8.65 9.17 1.48
C LYS A 28 9.30 8.18 2.45
N LYS A 29 9.66 6.98 1.96
CA LYS A 29 10.36 5.95 2.74
C LYS A 29 11.60 6.50 3.44
N ASP A 30 12.40 7.30 2.74
CA ASP A 30 13.59 8.01 3.23
C ASP A 30 13.30 8.87 4.46
N LEU A 31 12.31 9.76 4.36
CA LEU A 31 11.93 10.64 5.47
C LEU A 31 11.34 9.85 6.63
N PHE A 32 10.60 8.77 6.34
CA PHE A 32 10.03 7.93 7.37
C PHE A 32 11.12 7.21 8.18
N MET A 33 12.15 6.65 7.52
CA MET A 33 13.30 5.98 8.16
C MET A 33 14.06 6.90 9.12
N GLU A 34 14.19 8.18 8.82
CA GLU A 34 14.83 9.14 9.75
C GLU A 34 13.89 9.55 10.88
N LYS A 35 12.60 9.75 10.58
CA LYS A 35 11.62 10.22 11.56
C LYS A 35 11.35 9.21 12.67
N ILE A 36 11.28 7.92 12.34
CA ILE A 36 11.03 6.84 13.30
C ILE A 36 12.10 6.76 14.41
N LYS A 37 13.35 7.16 14.13
CA LYS A 37 14.44 7.15 15.11
C LYS A 37 14.20 8.10 16.28
N VAL A 38 13.41 9.16 16.08
CA VAL A 38 13.21 10.25 17.05
C VAL A 38 11.75 10.47 17.42
N SER A 39 10.81 9.95 16.63
CA SER A 39 9.37 10.11 16.83
C SER A 39 8.71 8.74 16.77
N PRO A 40 8.25 8.20 17.91
CA PRO A 40 7.64 6.88 17.94
C PRO A 40 6.34 6.85 17.13
N LEU A 41 6.05 5.71 16.50
CA LEU A 41 4.84 5.51 15.70
C LEU A 41 3.55 5.73 16.52
N THR A 42 3.61 5.53 17.83
CA THR A 42 2.49 5.70 18.78
C THR A 42 1.91 7.11 18.83
N ILE A 43 2.66 8.14 18.39
CA ILE A 43 2.14 9.50 18.22
C ILE A 43 0.96 9.51 17.24
N CYS A 44 1.05 8.68 16.19
CA CYS A 44 0.00 8.58 15.17
C CYS A 44 -0.95 7.40 15.43
N PHE A 45 -0.44 6.30 15.98
CA PHE A 45 -1.20 5.07 16.22
C PHE A 45 -1.00 4.64 17.68
N PRO A 46 -1.75 5.21 18.64
CA PRO A 46 -1.56 4.96 20.07
C PRO A 46 -1.66 3.48 20.45
N GLU A 47 -2.37 2.67 19.66
CA GLU A 47 -2.53 1.24 19.82
C GLU A 47 -1.37 0.39 19.29
N TYR A 48 -0.35 1.01 18.69
CA TYR A 48 0.83 0.31 18.20
C TYR A 48 1.73 -0.15 19.35
N ASN A 49 1.93 -1.47 19.45
CA ASN A 49 2.75 -2.09 20.51
C ASN A 49 3.99 -2.83 19.96
N GLY A 50 4.30 -2.64 18.67
CA GLY A 50 5.44 -3.26 18.01
C GLY A 50 6.77 -2.54 18.24
N SER A 51 7.86 -3.10 17.69
CA SER A 51 9.18 -2.45 17.76
C SER A 51 9.25 -1.18 16.92
N GLN A 52 10.05 -0.19 17.32
CA GLN A 52 10.25 1.05 16.55
C GLN A 52 11.24 0.86 15.37
N THR A 53 11.34 -0.35 14.80
CA THR A 53 12.15 -0.60 13.61
C THR A 53 11.42 -0.14 12.36
N PHE A 54 12.14 0.24 11.31
CA PHE A 54 11.52 0.62 10.04
C PHE A 54 10.68 -0.54 9.50
N GLU A 55 11.20 -1.76 9.57
CA GLU A 55 10.57 -2.98 9.07
C GLU A 55 9.19 -3.20 9.71
N GLU A 56 9.11 -3.15 11.04
CA GLU A 56 7.86 -3.45 11.74
C GLU A 56 6.85 -2.29 11.66
N THR A 57 7.34 -1.06 11.72
CA THR A 57 6.48 0.14 11.65
C THR A 57 5.91 0.35 10.25
N SER A 58 6.71 0.09 9.21
CA SER A 58 6.26 0.16 7.82
C SER A 58 5.24 -0.94 7.51
N ALA A 59 5.50 -2.18 7.95
CA ALA A 59 4.55 -3.29 7.82
C ALA A 59 3.22 -3.00 8.53
N TYR A 60 3.27 -2.38 9.71
CA TYR A 60 2.06 -1.97 10.42
C TYR A 60 1.27 -0.91 9.66
N ILE A 61 1.93 0.11 9.13
CA ILE A 61 1.25 1.13 8.30
C ILE A 61 0.61 0.49 7.08
N GLN A 62 1.33 -0.43 6.40
CA GLN A 62 0.79 -1.19 5.28
C GLN A 62 -0.47 -1.96 5.67
N SER A 63 -0.45 -2.67 6.81
CA SER A 63 -1.62 -3.45 7.27
C SER A 63 -2.83 -2.54 7.50
N LYS A 64 -2.63 -1.33 8.04
CA LYS A 64 -3.73 -0.36 8.23
C LYS A 64 -4.42 0.04 6.95
N PHE A 65 -3.72 0.08 5.81
CA PHE A 65 -4.36 0.31 4.51
C PHE A 65 -5.04 -0.96 3.98
N GLU A 66 -4.36 -2.10 4.03
CA GLU A 66 -4.89 -3.37 3.51
C GLU A 66 -6.13 -3.86 4.27
N GLU A 67 -6.23 -3.54 5.57
CA GLU A 67 -7.39 -3.80 6.42
C GLU A 67 -8.64 -3.04 5.98
N LEU A 68 -8.49 -1.88 5.31
CA LEU A 68 -9.61 -1.09 4.81
C LEU A 68 -10.27 -1.70 3.57
N ASN A 69 -9.66 -2.70 2.94
CA ASN A 69 -10.26 -3.43 1.84
C ASN A 69 -11.33 -4.38 2.34
N ARG A 70 -12.61 -4.07 2.08
CA ARG A 70 -13.74 -4.92 2.46
C ARG A 70 -13.94 -6.12 1.53
N ARG A 71 -13.18 -6.21 0.44
CA ARG A 71 -13.30 -7.24 -0.61
C ARG A 71 -12.00 -8.01 -0.80
N LYS A 72 -11.35 -8.41 0.30
CA LYS A 72 -10.04 -9.10 0.28
C LYS A 72 -10.01 -10.37 -0.58
N SER A 73 -11.15 -11.02 -0.80
CA SER A 73 -11.26 -12.22 -1.63
C SER A 73 -11.24 -11.95 -3.13
N THR A 74 -11.62 -10.75 -3.57
CA THR A 74 -11.78 -10.44 -5.01
C THR A 74 -10.97 -9.23 -5.46
N LYS A 75 -10.42 -8.45 -4.51
CA LYS A 75 -9.62 -7.27 -4.80
C LYS A 75 -8.28 -7.38 -4.10
N THR A 76 -7.22 -7.32 -4.89
CA THR A 76 -5.84 -7.27 -4.42
C THR A 76 -5.34 -5.83 -4.36
N ILE A 77 -4.65 -5.49 -3.28
CA ILE A 77 -3.90 -4.24 -3.14
C ILE A 77 -2.41 -4.57 -3.26
N TYR A 78 -1.74 -3.97 -4.24
CA TYR A 78 -0.31 -4.11 -4.44
C TYR A 78 0.41 -2.94 -3.77
N THR A 79 0.96 -3.17 -2.58
CA THR A 79 1.61 -2.13 -1.77
C THR A 79 3.10 -2.06 -2.06
N HIS A 80 3.61 -0.84 -2.28
CA HIS A 80 5.03 -0.56 -2.48
C HIS A 80 5.49 0.64 -1.67
N PHE A 81 6.66 0.52 -1.06
CA PHE A 81 7.35 1.63 -0.42
C PHE A 81 8.22 2.35 -1.42
N THR A 82 7.98 3.64 -1.62
CA THR A 82 8.68 4.45 -2.63
C THR A 82 9.37 5.64 -2.01
N CYS A 83 10.39 6.13 -2.71
CA CYS A 83 11.00 7.42 -2.46
C CYS A 83 10.87 8.24 -3.75
N ALA A 84 10.34 9.46 -3.66
CA ALA A 84 10.03 10.27 -4.85
C ALA A 84 11.28 10.64 -5.68
N THR A 85 12.47 10.61 -5.07
CA THR A 85 13.76 10.84 -5.75
C THR A 85 14.32 9.58 -6.40
N ASP A 86 13.74 8.41 -6.12
CA ASP A 86 14.11 7.12 -6.70
C ASP A 86 13.17 6.75 -7.87
N THR A 87 13.20 7.58 -8.91
CA THR A 87 12.37 7.45 -10.11
C THR A 87 12.66 6.19 -10.93
N ASN A 88 13.86 5.59 -10.78
CA ASN A 88 14.23 4.34 -11.46
C ASN A 88 13.46 3.13 -10.91
N ASN A 89 13.13 3.13 -9.61
CA ASN A 89 12.34 2.06 -9.00
C ASN A 89 10.87 2.10 -9.40
N ILE A 90 10.33 3.28 -9.71
CA ILE A 90 8.91 3.44 -10.01
C ILE A 90 8.54 2.74 -11.33
N GLN A 91 9.33 2.89 -12.39
CA GLN A 91 9.06 2.23 -13.67
C GLN A 91 9.08 0.70 -13.54
N VAL A 92 10.09 0.14 -12.86
CA VAL A 92 10.20 -1.30 -12.62
C VAL A 92 9.01 -1.84 -11.81
N VAL A 93 8.58 -1.09 -10.79
CA VAL A 93 7.42 -1.46 -9.98
C VAL A 93 6.13 -1.38 -10.81
N PHE A 94 5.96 -0.34 -11.63
CA PHE A 94 4.80 -0.24 -12.52
C PHE A 94 4.75 -1.40 -13.50
N ASP A 95 5.86 -1.70 -14.17
CA ASP A 95 5.93 -2.78 -15.15
C ASP A 95 5.60 -4.13 -14.49
N ALA A 96 6.16 -4.41 -13.32
CA ALA A 96 5.89 -5.65 -12.58
C ALA A 96 4.41 -5.78 -12.16
N VAL A 97 3.79 -4.68 -11.71
CA VAL A 97 2.38 -4.72 -11.29
C VAL A 97 1.44 -4.78 -12.48
N ILE A 98 1.74 -4.06 -13.57
CA ILE A 98 1.02 -4.18 -14.84
C ILE A 98 1.07 -5.62 -15.32
N ASP A 99 2.24 -6.27 -15.28
CA ASP A 99 2.39 -7.66 -15.68
C ASP A 99 1.52 -8.60 -14.85
N VAL A 100 1.48 -8.42 -13.53
CA VAL A 100 0.65 -9.24 -12.62
C VAL A 100 -0.84 -9.03 -12.89
N ILE A 101 -1.26 -7.77 -13.05
CA ILE A 101 -2.67 -7.43 -13.31
C ILE A 101 -3.10 -7.96 -14.68
N ILE A 102 -2.28 -7.75 -15.72
CA ILE A 102 -2.56 -8.25 -17.07
C ILE A 102 -2.62 -9.78 -17.07
N LYS A 103 -1.65 -10.46 -16.43
CA LYS A 103 -1.67 -11.93 -16.30
C LYS A 103 -2.92 -12.42 -15.58
N SER A 104 -3.35 -11.74 -14.51
CA SER A 104 -4.60 -12.08 -13.80
C SER A 104 -5.81 -11.93 -14.72
N ASN A 105 -5.95 -10.79 -15.40
CA ASN A 105 -7.05 -10.54 -16.32
C ASN A 105 -7.07 -11.52 -17.50
N LEU A 106 -5.90 -11.87 -18.06
CA LEU A 106 -5.78 -12.85 -19.13
C LEU A 106 -6.18 -14.26 -18.67
N LYS A 107 -5.82 -14.65 -17.46
CA LYS A 107 -6.24 -15.92 -16.85
C LYS A 107 -7.75 -15.96 -16.62
N ASP A 108 -8.33 -14.86 -16.15
CA ASP A 108 -9.79 -14.75 -15.95
C ASP A 108 -10.56 -14.81 -17.29
N CYS A 109 -9.92 -14.43 -18.41
CA CYS A 109 -10.44 -14.59 -19.76
C CYS A 109 -10.21 -15.97 -20.40
N GLY A 110 -9.53 -16.90 -19.71
CA GLY A 110 -9.21 -18.24 -20.23
C GLY A 110 -8.16 -18.26 -21.34
N LEU A 111 -7.33 -17.22 -21.45
CA LEU A 111 -6.25 -17.11 -22.44
C LEU A 111 -4.93 -17.75 -21.95
N PHE A 112 -4.94 -18.42 -20.80
CA PHE A 112 -3.84 -19.18 -20.18
C PHE A 112 -4.36 -20.40 -19.42
#